data_AF-A0A9D4QDK0-F1
#
_entry.id   AF-A0A9D4QDK0-F1
#
_cell.length_a   1.000
_cell.length_b   1.000
_cell.length_c   1.000
_cell.angle_alpha   90.00
_cell.angle_beta   90.00
_cell.angle_gamma   90.00
#
_symmetry.space_group_name_H-M   'P 1'
#
loop_
_entity.id
_entity.type
_entity.pdbx_description
1 polymer ?
#
loop_
_entity_poly.entity_id
_entity_poly.type
_entity_poly.pdbx_seq_one_letter_code
_entity_poly.pdbx_strand_id
1 'polypeptide(L)'
;MERRLKEVEAVYADSRAELQQSQKEAHRLTAQLDSLRREEVKLCSQIRELATVEEPEPTNVSMLEEVLQKLEGEISGVQEELTALKEQQIELRATLKAEAAKLREIEEGRTELLKESNDIKTKLLDADAQLQKDKSQMQGLKEQKKAVEQSQSASERQLKAFSQQLHELTEKALEVSSERISSRRKPAAIAAEIEALESQLQVEEKRQVIMLNVNGDKDEIAEQYKSSLAKYTKIKDRVQELRTFVSTTMRLRLIFGTTLLQQNFRGTLEIDHDKQHLQIRVEPKEGVSGSKARQDLKALSGGERSFSTVCFVLALWEAMECPFRIMDEFDIFMDMGKRRVSLEMILEMTRRKSANQFVFLTPLELPAIDALHHVNIMIMPEPSRKRPAVTAARNDDDDD
;
A
#
# COMPACT_ATOMS: atom_id res chain seq x y z
N MET A 1 -20.76 -6.07 -31.02
CA MET A 1 -21.12 -7.50 -31.07
C MET A 1 -21.62 -8.03 -29.73
N GLU A 2 -20.96 -7.78 -28.60
CA GLU A 2 -21.43 -8.25 -27.28
C GLU A 2 -22.87 -7.87 -26.93
N ARG A 3 -23.32 -6.66 -27.29
CA ARG A 3 -24.70 -6.23 -27.09
C ARG A 3 -25.72 -7.06 -27.89
N ARG A 4 -25.37 -7.38 -29.15
CA ARG A 4 -26.16 -8.25 -30.03
C ARG A 4 -26.19 -9.70 -29.54
N LEU A 5 -25.08 -10.19 -28.99
CA LEU A 5 -25.00 -11.53 -28.41
C LEU A 5 -25.92 -11.67 -27.19
N LYS A 6 -25.91 -10.67 -26.30
CA LYS A 6 -26.80 -10.61 -25.13
C LYS A 6 -28.27 -10.52 -25.51
N GLU A 7 -28.60 -9.76 -26.55
CA GLU A 7 -29.97 -9.65 -27.07
C GLU A 7 -30.45 -11.01 -27.63
N VAL A 8 -29.61 -11.73 -28.38
CA VAL A 8 -29.92 -13.07 -28.91
C VAL A 8 -30.02 -14.11 -27.79
N GLU A 9 -29.18 -14.04 -26.76
CA GLU A 9 -29.25 -14.92 -25.59
C GLU A 9 -30.55 -14.75 -24.78
N ALA A 10 -31.03 -13.51 -24.63
CA ALA A 10 -32.30 -13.22 -23.96
C ALA A 10 -33.48 -13.78 -24.76
N VAL A 11 -33.55 -13.52 -26.07
CA VAL A 11 -34.61 -14.04 -26.94
C VAL A 11 -34.62 -15.57 -26.99
N TYR A 12 -33.45 -16.20 -26.98
CA TYR A 12 -33.31 -17.64 -26.90
C TYR A 12 -33.83 -18.21 -25.57
N ALA A 13 -33.54 -17.55 -24.45
CA ALA A 13 -34.01 -17.97 -23.13
C ALA A 13 -35.54 -17.90 -23.02
N ASP A 14 -36.13 -16.81 -23.52
CA ASP A 14 -37.59 -16.61 -23.50
C ASP A 14 -38.30 -17.64 -24.40
N SER A 15 -37.83 -17.82 -25.63
CA SER A 15 -38.39 -18.81 -26.57
C SER A 15 -38.30 -20.25 -26.04
N ARG A 16 -37.24 -20.57 -25.29
CA ARG A 16 -37.06 -21.87 -24.64
C ARG A 16 -38.04 -22.09 -23.49
N ALA A 17 -38.35 -21.03 -22.73
CA ALA A 17 -39.31 -21.09 -21.64
C ALA A 17 -40.74 -21.31 -22.16
N GLU A 18 -41.12 -20.59 -23.23
CA GLU A 18 -42.42 -20.76 -23.91
C GLU A 18 -42.59 -22.21 -24.44
N LEU A 19 -41.57 -22.76 -25.11
CA LEU A 19 -41.59 -24.13 -25.61
C LEU A 19 -41.77 -25.16 -24.47
N GLN A 20 -41.12 -24.95 -23.32
CA GLN A 20 -41.29 -25.83 -22.15
C GLN A 20 -42.70 -25.76 -21.56
N GLN A 21 -43.33 -24.59 -21.59
CA GLN A 21 -44.70 -24.43 -21.11
C GLN A 21 -45.70 -25.13 -22.04
N SER A 22 -45.58 -24.92 -23.35
CA SER A 22 -46.38 -25.61 -24.37
C SER A 22 -46.24 -27.14 -24.31
N GLN A 23 -45.03 -27.66 -24.04
CA GLN A 23 -44.80 -29.10 -23.82
C GLN A 23 -45.56 -29.65 -22.60
N LYS A 24 -45.57 -28.92 -21.49
CA LYS A 24 -46.30 -29.32 -20.27
C LYS A 24 -47.81 -29.36 -20.50
N GLU A 25 -48.35 -28.37 -21.21
CA GLU A 25 -49.78 -28.33 -21.55
C GLU A 25 -50.18 -29.46 -22.49
N ALA A 26 -49.36 -29.76 -23.51
CA ALA A 26 -49.58 -30.89 -24.42
C ALA A 26 -49.61 -32.23 -23.67
N HIS A 27 -48.72 -32.44 -22.69
CA HIS A 27 -48.73 -33.63 -21.85
C HIS A 27 -49.98 -33.70 -20.97
N ARG A 28 -50.44 -32.57 -20.40
CA ARG A 28 -51.66 -32.53 -19.60
C ARG A 28 -52.90 -32.92 -20.40
N LEU A 29 -53.08 -32.33 -21.59
CA LEU A 29 -54.22 -32.64 -22.47
C LEU A 29 -54.21 -34.09 -22.94
N THR A 30 -53.02 -34.65 -23.20
CA THR A 30 -52.88 -36.07 -23.57
C THR A 30 -53.34 -36.99 -22.44
N ALA A 31 -52.96 -36.69 -21.19
CA ALA A 31 -53.39 -37.45 -20.03
C ALA A 31 -54.92 -37.37 -19.79
N GLN A 32 -55.54 -36.21 -20.06
CA GLN A 32 -56.99 -36.02 -19.97
C GLN A 32 -57.75 -36.79 -21.06
N LEU A 33 -57.24 -36.83 -22.29
CA LEU A 33 -57.80 -37.67 -23.36
C LEU A 33 -57.79 -39.15 -22.97
N ASP A 34 -56.71 -39.63 -22.35
CA ASP A 34 -56.58 -41.02 -21.93
C ASP A 34 -57.50 -41.37 -20.74
N SER A 35 -57.88 -40.41 -19.88
CA SER A 35 -58.88 -40.66 -18.83
C SER A 35 -60.29 -40.72 -19.41
N LEU A 36 -60.66 -39.77 -20.27
CA LEU A 36 -61.99 -39.74 -20.90
C LEU A 36 -62.25 -40.97 -21.77
N ARG A 37 -61.24 -41.44 -22.52
CA ARG A 37 -61.34 -42.71 -23.27
C ARG A 37 -61.63 -43.92 -22.39
N ARG A 38 -61.03 -43.98 -21.19
CA ARG A 38 -61.27 -45.08 -20.25
C ARG A 38 -62.69 -45.04 -19.70
N GLU A 39 -63.21 -43.83 -19.50
CA GLU A 39 -64.57 -43.59 -19.03
C GLU A 39 -65.61 -43.93 -20.10
N GLU A 40 -65.39 -43.51 -21.35
CA GLU A 40 -66.20 -43.89 -22.52
C GLU A 40 -66.31 -45.42 -22.66
N VAL A 41 -65.17 -46.13 -22.62
CA VAL A 41 -65.16 -47.60 -22.71
C VAL A 41 -65.96 -48.25 -21.57
N LYS A 42 -65.87 -47.69 -20.36
CA LYS A 42 -66.61 -48.18 -19.19
C LYS A 42 -68.12 -47.97 -19.35
N LEU A 43 -68.55 -46.79 -19.77
CA LEU A 43 -69.96 -46.49 -20.02
C LEU A 43 -70.53 -47.35 -21.16
N CYS A 44 -69.78 -47.53 -22.26
CA CYS A 44 -70.19 -48.45 -23.34
C CYS A 44 -70.34 -49.90 -22.87
N SER A 45 -69.52 -50.36 -21.92
CA SER A 45 -69.67 -51.70 -21.34
C SER A 45 -70.94 -51.83 -20.49
N GLN A 46 -71.27 -50.80 -19.71
CA GLN A 46 -72.49 -50.76 -18.89
C GLN A 46 -73.76 -50.74 -19.74
N ILE A 47 -73.75 -49.99 -20.85
CA ILE A 47 -74.87 -50.00 -21.81
C ILE A 47 -75.06 -51.40 -22.41
N ARG A 48 -73.99 -52.12 -22.76
CA ARG A 48 -74.11 -53.50 -23.27
C ARG A 48 -74.66 -54.46 -22.23
N GLU A 49 -74.21 -54.35 -20.98
CA GLU A 49 -74.72 -55.19 -19.88
C GLU A 49 -76.22 -54.94 -19.66
N LEU A 50 -76.67 -53.68 -19.69
CA LEU A 50 -78.09 -53.32 -19.59
C LEU A 50 -78.89 -53.83 -20.80
N ALA A 51 -78.30 -53.85 -22.00
CA ALA A 51 -78.94 -54.36 -23.22
C ALA A 51 -79.03 -55.89 -23.31
N THR A 52 -78.33 -56.65 -22.45
CA THR A 52 -78.31 -58.13 -22.47
C THR A 52 -79.21 -58.79 -21.41
N VAL A 53 -79.95 -58.03 -20.63
CA VAL A 53 -80.89 -58.58 -19.63
C VAL A 53 -82.19 -59.01 -20.31
N GLU A 54 -82.36 -60.31 -20.56
CA GLU A 54 -83.64 -60.94 -20.90
C GLU A 54 -84.54 -61.05 -19.64
N GLU A 55 -85.83 -60.76 -19.81
CA GLU A 55 -86.87 -60.44 -18.81
C GLU A 55 -87.08 -61.43 -17.64
N PRO A 56 -87.64 -60.94 -16.51
CA PRO A 56 -89.09 -61.16 -16.32
C PRO A 56 -89.88 -59.90 -15.91
N GLU A 57 -91.07 -59.74 -16.53
CA GLU A 57 -92.30 -58.96 -16.22
C GLU A 57 -92.29 -57.62 -15.43
N PRO A 58 -93.22 -56.70 -15.77
CA PRO A 58 -92.93 -55.27 -15.88
C PRO A 58 -93.01 -54.57 -14.53
N THR A 59 -91.84 -54.18 -14.02
CA THR A 59 -91.75 -53.04 -13.10
C THR A 59 -90.75 -52.03 -13.67
N ASN A 60 -91.31 -51.07 -14.41
CA ASN A 60 -90.67 -49.84 -14.94
C ASN A 60 -89.54 -49.99 -15.98
N VAL A 61 -89.84 -50.60 -17.13
CA VAL A 61 -89.06 -50.45 -18.39
C VAL A 61 -88.78 -48.96 -18.70
N SER A 62 -89.75 -48.08 -18.44
CA SER A 62 -89.61 -46.62 -18.59
C SER A 62 -88.48 -46.00 -17.76
N MET A 63 -88.18 -46.51 -16.57
CA MET A 63 -87.08 -45.98 -15.74
C MET A 63 -85.71 -46.40 -16.29
N LEU A 64 -85.62 -47.60 -16.87
CA LEU A 64 -84.39 -48.09 -17.50
C LEU A 64 -84.15 -47.40 -18.84
N GLU A 65 -85.19 -47.16 -19.64
CA GLU A 65 -85.12 -46.36 -20.87
C GLU A 65 -84.68 -44.91 -20.60
N GLU A 66 -85.19 -44.27 -19.54
CA GLU A 66 -84.73 -42.93 -19.12
C GLU A 66 -83.26 -42.92 -18.70
N VAL A 67 -82.77 -43.96 -18.03
CA VAL A 67 -81.35 -44.09 -17.65
C VAL A 67 -80.49 -44.32 -18.89
N LEU A 68 -80.94 -45.16 -19.83
CA LEU A 68 -80.23 -45.44 -21.08
C LEU A 68 -80.12 -44.16 -21.93
N GLN A 69 -81.20 -43.39 -22.03
CA GLN A 69 -81.21 -42.10 -22.74
C GLN A 69 -80.29 -41.06 -22.08
N LYS A 70 -80.21 -41.04 -20.75
CA LYS A 70 -79.24 -40.19 -20.02
C LYS A 70 -77.80 -40.61 -20.30
N LEU A 71 -77.50 -41.91 -20.24
CA LEU A 71 -76.16 -42.44 -20.52
C LEU A 71 -75.74 -42.22 -21.99
N GLU A 72 -76.65 -42.36 -22.94
CA GLU A 72 -76.42 -42.02 -24.34
C GLU A 72 -76.12 -40.53 -24.53
N GLY A 73 -76.83 -39.66 -23.81
CA GLY A 73 -76.54 -38.23 -23.78
C GLY A 73 -75.16 -37.91 -23.17
N GLU A 74 -74.79 -38.58 -22.08
CA GLU A 74 -73.47 -38.44 -21.45
C GLU A 74 -72.34 -38.92 -22.38
N ILE A 75 -72.53 -40.05 -23.08
CA ILE A 75 -71.55 -40.54 -24.06
C ILE A 75 -71.42 -39.58 -25.24
N SER A 76 -72.53 -39.06 -25.76
CA SER A 76 -72.53 -38.04 -26.82
C SER A 76 -71.73 -36.80 -26.38
N GLY A 77 -71.96 -36.30 -25.16
CA GLY A 77 -71.23 -35.17 -24.61
C GLY A 77 -69.73 -35.44 -24.47
N VAL A 78 -69.36 -36.61 -23.93
CA VAL A 78 -67.95 -37.02 -23.81
C VAL A 78 -67.29 -37.18 -25.18
N GLN A 79 -68.02 -37.67 -26.19
CA GLN A 79 -67.50 -37.81 -27.56
C GLN A 79 -67.23 -36.44 -28.21
N GLU A 80 -68.10 -35.46 -28.01
CA GLU A 80 -67.88 -34.07 -28.45
C GLU A 80 -66.70 -33.41 -27.73
N GLU A 81 -66.54 -33.63 -26.42
CA GLU A 81 -65.37 -33.15 -25.67
C GLU A 81 -64.06 -33.80 -26.17
N LEU A 82 -64.12 -35.08 -26.51
CA LEU A 82 -62.96 -35.86 -26.99
C LEU A 82 -62.53 -35.44 -28.40
N THR A 83 -63.47 -35.12 -29.29
CA THR A 83 -63.16 -34.55 -30.62
C THR A 83 -62.56 -33.15 -30.48
N ALA A 84 -63.13 -32.29 -29.64
CA ALA A 84 -62.59 -30.95 -29.36
C ALA A 84 -61.16 -31.01 -28.78
N LEU A 85 -60.89 -31.90 -27.82
CA LEU A 85 -59.54 -32.06 -27.26
C LEU A 85 -58.53 -32.61 -28.30
N LYS A 86 -58.96 -33.48 -29.21
CA LYS A 86 -58.09 -33.99 -30.29
C LYS A 86 -57.69 -32.87 -31.25
N GLU A 87 -58.62 -32.01 -31.63
CA GLU A 87 -58.33 -30.86 -32.50
C GLU A 87 -57.34 -29.91 -31.82
N GLN A 88 -57.56 -29.59 -30.53
CA GLN A 88 -56.62 -28.80 -29.73
C GLN A 88 -55.23 -29.46 -29.64
N GLN A 89 -55.15 -30.79 -29.48
CA GLN A 89 -53.86 -31.50 -29.45
C GLN A 89 -53.11 -31.40 -30.78
N ILE A 90 -53.82 -31.47 -31.91
CA ILE A 90 -53.22 -31.35 -33.24
C ILE A 90 -52.68 -29.93 -33.46
N GLU A 91 -53.47 -28.91 -33.11
CA GLU A 91 -53.07 -27.51 -33.22
C GLU A 91 -51.84 -27.21 -32.34
N LEU A 92 -51.86 -27.65 -31.08
CA LEU A 92 -50.76 -27.47 -30.14
C LEU A 92 -49.48 -28.22 -30.58
N ARG A 93 -49.60 -29.38 -31.23
CA ARG A 93 -48.44 -30.07 -31.81
C ARG A 93 -47.85 -29.31 -33.00
N ALA A 94 -48.70 -28.67 -33.81
CA ALA A 94 -48.24 -27.87 -34.94
C ALA A 94 -47.49 -26.62 -34.47
N THR A 95 -47.99 -25.91 -33.46
CA THR A 95 -47.31 -24.74 -32.86
C THR A 95 -45.96 -25.12 -32.25
N LEU A 96 -45.92 -26.22 -31.49
CA LEU A 96 -44.69 -26.73 -30.85
C LEU A 96 -43.61 -27.09 -31.88
N LYS A 97 -44.01 -27.69 -33.02
CA LYS A 97 -43.09 -27.97 -34.12
C LYS A 97 -42.55 -26.69 -34.76
N ALA A 98 -43.38 -25.66 -34.93
CA ALA A 98 -42.97 -24.38 -35.49
C ALA A 98 -42.03 -23.61 -34.55
N GLU A 99 -42.31 -23.59 -33.25
CA GLU A 99 -41.44 -22.98 -32.23
C GLU A 99 -40.09 -23.70 -32.14
N ALA A 100 -40.07 -25.04 -32.17
CA ALA A 100 -38.83 -25.80 -32.17
C ALA A 100 -37.94 -25.51 -33.40
N ALA A 101 -38.55 -25.25 -34.56
CA ALA A 101 -37.80 -24.87 -35.76
C ALA A 101 -37.17 -23.47 -35.63
N LYS A 102 -37.93 -22.49 -35.12
CA LYS A 102 -37.42 -21.14 -34.84
C LYS A 102 -36.27 -21.16 -33.82
N LEU A 103 -36.39 -22.00 -32.79
CA LEU A 103 -35.36 -22.13 -31.76
C LEU A 103 -34.04 -22.64 -32.35
N ARG A 104 -34.09 -23.62 -33.27
CA ARG A 104 -32.88 -24.13 -33.95
C ARG A 104 -32.19 -23.05 -34.79
N GLU A 105 -32.95 -22.25 -35.52
CA GLU A 105 -32.40 -21.15 -36.34
C GLU A 105 -31.70 -20.10 -35.47
N ILE A 106 -32.30 -19.77 -34.31
CA ILE A 106 -31.68 -18.86 -33.32
C ILE A 106 -30.41 -19.48 -32.72
N GLU A 107 -30.40 -20.77 -32.42
CA GLU A 107 -29.21 -21.47 -31.91
C GLU A 107 -28.06 -21.44 -32.92
N GLU A 108 -28.33 -21.73 -34.20
CA GLU A 108 -27.36 -21.69 -35.27
C GLU A 108 -26.75 -20.28 -35.39
N GLY A 109 -27.58 -19.24 -35.46
CA GLY A 109 -27.13 -17.85 -35.48
C GLY A 109 -26.31 -17.45 -34.24
N ARG A 110 -26.69 -17.94 -33.05
CA ARG A 110 -25.91 -17.73 -31.82
C ARG A 110 -24.52 -18.35 -31.93
N THR A 111 -24.41 -19.57 -32.45
CA THR A 111 -23.11 -20.25 -32.58
C THR A 111 -22.17 -19.55 -33.58
N GLU A 112 -22.72 -18.99 -34.65
CA GLU A 112 -21.94 -18.27 -35.67
C GLU A 112 -21.42 -16.93 -35.12
N LEU A 113 -22.28 -16.14 -34.46
CA LEU A 113 -21.87 -14.91 -33.78
C LEU A 113 -20.80 -15.16 -32.70
N LEU A 114 -20.87 -16.29 -32.00
CA LEU A 114 -19.89 -16.65 -30.99
C LEU A 114 -18.52 -16.97 -31.59
N LYS A 115 -18.49 -17.61 -32.77
CA LYS A 115 -17.24 -17.83 -33.53
C LYS A 115 -16.63 -16.52 -33.99
N GLU A 116 -17.41 -15.64 -34.61
CA GLU A 116 -16.94 -14.32 -35.05
C GLU A 116 -16.38 -13.49 -33.88
N SER A 117 -17.08 -13.50 -32.74
CA SER A 117 -16.63 -12.80 -31.53
C SER A 117 -15.29 -13.32 -31.02
N ASN A 118 -15.08 -14.64 -31.05
CA ASN A 118 -13.81 -15.24 -30.64
C ASN A 118 -12.67 -14.91 -31.62
N ASP A 119 -12.93 -14.93 -32.93
CA ASP A 119 -11.95 -14.57 -33.96
C ASP A 119 -11.53 -13.09 -33.88
N ILE A 120 -12.47 -12.20 -33.56
CA ILE A 120 -12.13 -10.78 -33.32
C ILE A 120 -11.30 -10.64 -32.05
N LYS A 121 -11.63 -11.40 -30.99
CA LYS A 121 -10.89 -11.36 -29.73
C LYS A 121 -9.45 -11.84 -29.88
N THR A 122 -9.21 -12.91 -30.63
CA THR A 122 -7.84 -13.39 -30.91
C THR A 122 -7.04 -12.36 -31.71
N LYS A 123 -7.62 -11.80 -32.78
CA LYS A 123 -6.98 -10.72 -33.56
C LYS A 123 -6.65 -9.49 -32.71
N LEU A 124 -7.51 -9.13 -31.75
CA LEU A 124 -7.27 -8.02 -30.84
C LEU A 124 -6.08 -8.29 -29.90
N LEU A 125 -5.98 -9.51 -29.37
CA LEU A 125 -4.86 -9.92 -28.51
C LEU A 125 -3.54 -9.91 -29.27
N ASP A 126 -3.52 -10.39 -30.51
CA ASP A 126 -2.33 -10.39 -31.36
C ASP A 126 -1.87 -8.95 -31.68
N ALA A 127 -2.82 -8.05 -32.00
CA ALA A 127 -2.54 -6.65 -32.25
C ALA A 127 -1.98 -5.93 -31.00
N ASP A 128 -2.53 -6.20 -29.82
CA ASP A 128 -2.02 -5.61 -28.57
C ASP A 128 -0.63 -6.13 -28.22
N ALA A 129 -0.36 -7.42 -28.42
CA ALA A 129 0.97 -8.01 -28.23
C ALA A 129 2.02 -7.36 -29.15
N GLN A 130 1.68 -7.14 -30.43
CA GLN A 130 2.57 -6.46 -31.36
C GLN A 130 2.80 -5.00 -30.97
N LEU A 131 1.76 -4.29 -30.52
CA LEU A 131 1.87 -2.90 -30.07
C LEU A 131 2.76 -2.76 -28.82
N GLN A 132 2.69 -3.70 -27.88
CA GLN A 132 3.59 -3.73 -26.71
C GLN A 132 5.04 -3.98 -27.12
N LYS A 133 5.27 -4.89 -28.07
CA LYS A 133 6.61 -5.15 -28.63
C LYS A 133 7.19 -3.88 -29.26
N ASP A 134 6.43 -3.20 -30.11
CA ASP A 134 6.89 -1.99 -30.81
C ASP A 134 7.17 -0.84 -29.82
N LYS A 135 6.34 -0.69 -28.78
CA LYS A 135 6.60 0.27 -27.69
C LYS A 135 7.93 0.00 -26.97
N SER A 136 8.21 -1.26 -26.64
CA SER A 136 9.47 -1.63 -25.97
C SER A 136 10.70 -1.34 -26.85
N GLN A 137 10.61 -1.64 -28.15
CA GLN A 137 11.68 -1.34 -29.11
C GLN A 137 11.89 0.17 -29.26
N MET A 138 10.82 0.95 -29.36
CA MET A 138 10.88 2.41 -29.43
C MET A 138 11.52 3.04 -28.18
N GLN A 139 11.23 2.50 -27.00
CA GLN A 139 11.88 2.96 -25.77
C GLN A 139 13.38 2.66 -25.78
N GLY A 140 13.78 1.45 -26.17
CA GLY A 140 15.20 1.08 -26.29
C GLY A 140 15.96 1.96 -27.29
N LEU A 141 15.37 2.24 -28.46
CA LEU A 141 15.96 3.14 -29.45
C LEU A 141 16.10 4.59 -28.94
N LYS A 142 15.11 5.07 -28.16
CA LYS A 142 15.16 6.41 -27.56
C LYS A 142 16.29 6.54 -26.53
N GLU A 143 16.50 5.51 -25.72
CA GLU A 143 17.59 5.46 -24.75
C GLU A 143 18.95 5.39 -25.44
N GLN A 144 19.10 4.57 -26.49
CA GLN A 144 20.32 4.52 -27.30
C GLN A 144 20.63 5.87 -27.95
N LYS A 145 19.64 6.54 -28.56
CA LYS A 145 19.83 7.87 -29.14
C LYS A 145 20.34 8.87 -28.10
N LYS A 146 19.74 8.89 -26.92
CA LYS A 146 20.17 9.79 -25.83
C LYS A 146 21.61 9.51 -25.38
N ALA A 147 22.02 8.25 -25.31
CA ALA A 147 23.39 7.87 -24.96
C ALA A 147 24.40 8.35 -26.01
N VAL A 148 24.08 8.20 -27.31
CA VAL A 148 24.92 8.68 -28.40
C VAL A 148 25.04 10.20 -28.38
N GLU A 149 23.94 10.93 -28.20
CA GLU A 149 23.95 12.41 -28.09
C GLU A 149 24.82 12.90 -26.93
N GLN A 150 24.77 12.22 -25.78
CA GLN A 150 25.63 12.53 -24.64
C GLN A 150 27.11 12.29 -24.95
N SER A 151 27.45 11.15 -25.55
CA SER A 151 28.83 10.82 -25.94
C SER A 151 29.38 11.81 -26.98
N GLN A 152 28.56 12.22 -27.96
CA GLN A 152 28.94 13.22 -28.94
C GLN A 152 29.21 14.57 -28.27
N SER A 153 28.31 15.03 -27.40
CA SER A 153 28.49 16.30 -26.69
C SER A 153 29.74 16.32 -25.79
N ALA A 154 30.09 15.19 -25.18
CA ALA A 154 31.31 15.05 -24.38
C ALA A 154 32.56 15.12 -25.26
N SER A 155 32.55 14.43 -26.40
CA SER A 155 33.64 14.44 -27.37
C SER A 155 33.87 15.84 -27.97
N GLU A 156 32.79 16.57 -28.28
CA GLU A 156 32.86 17.96 -28.76
C GLU A 156 33.47 18.90 -27.71
N ARG A 157 33.11 18.73 -26.43
CA ARG A 157 33.73 19.51 -25.33
C ARG A 157 35.22 19.21 -25.18
N GLN A 158 35.61 17.94 -25.28
CA GLN A 158 37.03 17.56 -25.23
C GLN A 158 37.82 18.13 -26.40
N LEU A 159 37.28 18.06 -27.62
CA LEU A 159 37.89 18.69 -28.80
C LEU A 159 38.08 20.20 -28.60
N LYS A 160 37.07 20.89 -28.06
CA LYS A 160 37.18 22.32 -27.76
C LYS A 160 38.27 22.60 -26.73
N ALA A 161 38.33 21.83 -25.65
CA ALA A 161 39.37 21.97 -24.62
C ALA A 161 40.78 21.73 -25.20
N PHE A 162 40.97 20.65 -25.97
CA PHE A 162 42.26 20.39 -26.62
C PHE A 162 42.64 21.47 -27.62
N SER A 163 41.69 22.03 -28.36
CA SER A 163 41.96 23.14 -29.29
C SER A 163 42.45 24.40 -28.56
N GLN A 164 41.86 24.71 -27.39
CA GLN A 164 42.28 25.83 -26.56
C GLN A 164 43.67 25.59 -25.97
N GLN A 165 43.93 24.41 -25.41
CA GLN A 165 45.25 24.05 -24.88
C GLN A 165 46.33 24.11 -25.96
N LEU A 166 46.02 23.62 -27.16
CA LEU A 166 46.95 23.67 -28.29
C LEU A 166 47.25 25.13 -28.67
N HIS A 167 46.24 25.99 -28.70
CA HIS A 167 46.41 27.42 -28.97
C HIS A 167 47.31 28.09 -27.92
N GLU A 168 47.02 27.91 -26.62
CA GLU A 168 47.81 28.48 -25.52
C GLU A 168 49.27 27.98 -25.54
N LEU A 169 49.49 26.68 -25.74
CA LEU A 169 50.83 26.12 -25.84
C LEU A 169 51.58 26.64 -27.07
N THR A 170 50.87 26.89 -28.17
CA THR A 170 51.46 27.47 -29.37
C THR A 170 51.88 28.92 -29.14
N GLU A 171 51.07 29.72 -28.45
CA GLU A 171 51.45 31.10 -28.09
C GLU A 171 52.67 31.14 -27.18
N LYS A 172 52.69 30.34 -26.10
CA LYS A 172 53.85 30.23 -25.21
C LYS A 172 55.13 29.79 -25.93
N ALA A 173 55.01 28.88 -26.91
CA ALA A 173 56.16 28.46 -27.70
C ALA A 173 56.67 29.59 -28.62
N LEU A 174 55.77 30.41 -29.17
CA LEU A 174 56.12 31.56 -30.01
C LEU A 174 56.83 32.69 -29.23
N GLU A 175 56.57 32.83 -27.92
CA GLU A 175 57.31 33.77 -27.06
C GLU A 175 58.79 33.41 -26.93
N VAL A 176 59.12 32.11 -26.94
CA VAL A 176 60.50 31.61 -26.78
C VAL A 176 61.21 31.51 -28.13
N SER A 177 60.50 31.17 -29.20
CA SER A 177 61.06 31.07 -30.55
C SER A 177 60.06 31.54 -31.60
N SER A 178 60.47 32.53 -32.41
CA SER A 178 59.61 33.16 -33.42
C SER A 178 59.24 32.25 -34.60
N GLU A 179 59.97 31.15 -34.81
CA GLU A 179 59.71 30.19 -35.89
C GLU A 179 59.38 28.80 -35.35
N ARG A 180 58.32 28.19 -35.87
CA ARG A 180 57.90 26.86 -35.46
C ARG A 180 58.91 25.81 -35.92
N ILE A 181 59.64 25.24 -34.98
CA ILE A 181 60.62 24.18 -35.24
C ILE A 181 59.89 22.89 -35.63
N SER A 182 60.01 22.49 -36.89
CA SER A 182 59.50 21.20 -37.38
C SER A 182 60.48 20.08 -37.03
N SER A 183 60.08 19.22 -36.08
CA SER A 183 60.89 18.07 -35.67
C SER A 183 60.33 16.77 -36.26
N ARG A 184 61.22 15.89 -36.74
CA ARG A 184 60.87 14.51 -37.13
C ARG A 184 60.83 13.54 -35.94
N ARG A 185 61.19 14.00 -34.73
CA ARG A 185 61.22 13.18 -33.52
C ARG A 185 59.82 13.03 -32.94
N LYS A 186 59.53 11.86 -32.35
CA LYS A 186 58.23 11.60 -31.70
C LYS A 186 58.12 12.45 -30.42
N PRO A 187 56.91 12.94 -30.04
CA PRO A 187 56.70 13.75 -28.84
C PRO A 187 57.26 13.13 -27.56
N ALA A 188 57.10 11.81 -27.37
CA ALA A 188 57.61 11.08 -26.21
C ALA A 188 59.14 11.16 -26.08
N ALA A 189 59.87 11.17 -27.21
CA ALA A 189 61.32 11.25 -27.20
C ALA A 189 61.84 12.67 -26.92
N ILE A 190 60.99 13.70 -27.10
CA ILE A 190 61.31 15.08 -26.74
C ILE A 190 60.98 15.30 -25.26
N ALA A 191 59.84 14.81 -24.79
CA ALA A 191 59.44 14.89 -23.39
C ALA A 191 60.46 14.21 -22.45
N ALA A 192 60.94 13.01 -22.80
CA ALA A 192 61.93 12.30 -22.00
C ALA A 192 63.29 13.03 -21.92
N GLU A 193 63.67 13.77 -22.97
CA GLU A 193 64.89 14.57 -22.97
C GLU A 193 64.73 15.84 -22.11
N ILE A 194 63.56 16.50 -22.19
CA ILE A 194 63.22 17.63 -21.32
C ILE A 194 63.29 17.19 -19.85
N GLU A 195 62.66 16.07 -19.49
CA GLU A 195 62.66 15.54 -18.12
C GLU A 195 64.07 15.20 -17.63
N ALA A 196 64.92 14.63 -18.50
CA ALA A 196 66.31 14.35 -18.16
C ALA A 196 67.13 15.62 -17.90
N LEU A 197 66.93 16.67 -18.71
CA LEU A 197 67.60 17.97 -18.54
C LEU A 197 67.11 18.72 -17.29
N GLU A 198 65.80 18.71 -17.02
CA GLU A 198 65.22 19.29 -15.80
C GLU A 198 65.75 18.58 -14.55
N SER A 199 65.89 17.25 -14.59
CA SER A 199 66.47 16.47 -13.49
C SER A 199 67.93 16.84 -13.23
N GLN A 200 68.73 17.05 -14.29
CA GLN A 200 70.12 17.49 -14.15
C GLN A 200 70.23 18.91 -13.58
N LEU A 201 69.38 19.83 -14.01
CA LEU A 201 69.29 21.19 -13.46
C LEU A 201 68.98 21.17 -11.95
N GLN A 202 68.00 20.38 -11.53
CA GLN A 202 67.66 20.25 -10.11
C GLN A 202 68.80 19.69 -9.25
N VAL A 203 69.62 18.79 -9.80
CA VAL A 203 70.78 18.24 -9.07
C VAL A 203 71.84 19.33 -8.86
N GLU A 204 72.07 20.18 -9.86
CA GLU A 204 73.04 21.27 -9.74
C GLU A 204 72.53 22.44 -8.88
N GLU A 205 71.24 22.78 -8.94
CA GLU A 205 70.62 23.74 -8.02
C GLU A 205 70.73 23.26 -6.56
N LYS A 206 70.49 21.97 -6.31
CA LYS A 206 70.69 21.38 -4.98
C LYS A 206 72.15 21.43 -4.54
N ARG A 207 73.12 21.23 -5.44
CA ARG A 207 74.55 21.38 -5.14
C ARG A 207 74.94 22.81 -4.76
N GLN A 208 74.36 23.83 -5.40
CA GLN A 208 74.57 25.24 -5.04
C GLN A 208 73.95 25.60 -3.69
N VAL A 209 72.75 25.12 -3.39
CA VAL A 209 72.03 25.42 -2.13
C VAL A 209 72.68 24.75 -0.91
N ILE A 210 73.24 23.54 -1.06
CA ILE A 210 73.91 22.81 0.04
C ILE A 210 75.19 23.53 0.52
N MET A 211 75.85 24.31 -0.34
CA MET A 211 77.07 25.05 0.03
C MET A 211 76.80 26.31 0.86
N LEU A 212 75.57 26.84 0.86
CA LEU A 212 75.19 28.10 1.51
C LEU A 212 74.40 27.93 2.82
N ASN A 213 73.77 26.77 3.06
CA ASN A 213 72.75 26.62 4.12
C ASN A 213 73.14 25.77 5.34
N VAL A 214 74.43 25.70 5.72
CA VAL A 214 74.83 24.82 6.84
C VAL A 214 74.29 25.24 8.23
N ASN A 215 73.73 26.45 8.45
CA ASN A 215 73.42 26.91 9.82
C ASN A 215 72.00 27.48 10.13
N GLY A 216 70.93 27.22 9.37
CA GLY A 216 69.62 27.91 9.59
C GLY A 216 68.31 27.11 9.71
N ASP A 217 68.05 26.12 8.86
CA ASP A 217 66.64 25.80 8.50
C ASP A 217 65.96 24.62 9.23
N LYS A 218 66.64 23.86 10.09
CA LYS A 218 66.02 22.65 10.67
C LYS A 218 65.00 22.96 11.76
N ASP A 219 65.22 24.00 12.56
CA ASP A 219 64.36 24.32 13.70
C ASP A 219 63.08 25.06 13.29
N GLU A 220 63.13 25.94 12.30
CA GLU A 220 61.94 26.64 11.79
C GLU A 220 60.96 25.68 11.10
N ILE A 221 61.45 24.72 10.31
CA ILE A 221 60.60 23.72 9.65
C ILE A 221 59.94 22.81 10.70
N ALA A 222 60.66 22.45 11.76
CA ALA A 222 60.10 21.64 12.84
C ALA A 222 58.97 22.36 13.59
N GLU A 223 59.13 23.65 13.87
CA GLU A 223 58.08 24.46 14.53
C GLU A 223 56.86 24.70 13.62
N GLN A 224 57.06 24.94 12.33
CA GLN A 224 55.96 25.05 11.37
C GLN A 224 55.16 23.74 11.24
N TYR A 225 55.84 22.59 11.28
CA TYR A 225 55.19 21.27 11.26
C TYR A 225 54.36 21.02 12.52
N LYS A 226 54.90 21.31 13.72
CA LYS A 226 54.15 21.19 14.99
C LYS A 226 52.91 22.08 15.01
N SER A 227 53.03 23.33 14.57
CA SER A 227 51.89 24.28 14.50
C SER A 227 50.80 23.78 13.55
N SER A 228 51.20 23.24 12.39
CA SER A 228 50.27 22.68 11.40
C SER A 228 49.56 21.43 11.91
N LEU A 229 50.28 20.54 12.62
CA LEU A 229 49.70 19.35 13.24
C LEU A 229 48.70 19.70 14.35
N ALA A 230 49.00 20.71 15.17
CA ALA A 230 48.08 21.21 16.20
C ALA A 230 46.79 21.79 15.59
N LYS A 231 46.90 22.51 14.46
CA LYS A 231 45.71 22.99 13.72
C LYS A 231 44.90 21.84 13.14
N TYR A 232 45.57 20.85 12.54
CA TYR A 232 44.90 19.68 11.95
C TYR A 232 44.14 18.87 13.01
N THR A 233 44.77 18.58 14.15
CA THR A 233 44.14 17.86 15.27
C THR A 233 42.91 18.59 15.79
N LYS A 234 43.01 19.91 16.02
CA LYS A 234 41.86 20.73 16.42
C LYS A 234 40.70 20.70 15.43
N ILE A 235 40.99 20.74 14.12
CA ILE A 235 39.96 20.63 13.07
C ILE A 235 39.35 19.22 13.07
N LYS A 236 40.17 18.18 13.17
CA LYS A 236 39.74 16.79 13.20
C LYS A 236 38.79 16.53 14.36
N ASP A 237 39.14 17.00 15.56
CA ASP A 237 38.31 16.84 16.76
C ASP A 237 36.99 17.60 16.59
N ARG A 238 37.03 18.83 16.06
CA ARG A 238 35.82 19.61 15.78
C ARG A 238 34.90 18.95 14.76
N VAL A 239 35.44 18.34 13.71
CA VAL A 239 34.67 17.58 12.72
C VAL A 239 34.05 16.34 13.35
N GLN A 240 34.77 15.65 14.23
CA GLN A 240 34.25 14.49 14.96
C GLN A 240 33.11 14.89 15.91
N GLU A 241 33.27 15.97 16.67
CA GLU A 241 32.20 16.55 17.51
C GLU A 241 30.96 16.87 16.68
N LEU A 242 31.11 17.61 15.57
CA LEU A 242 29.99 17.95 14.68
C LEU A 242 29.30 16.71 14.12
N ARG A 243 30.07 15.68 13.73
CA ARG A 243 29.51 14.42 13.22
C ARG A 243 28.69 13.69 14.28
N THR A 244 29.18 13.61 15.51
CA THR A 244 28.43 13.01 16.63
C THR A 244 27.17 13.81 16.97
N PHE A 245 27.25 15.15 16.97
CA PHE A 245 26.13 16.03 17.20
C PHE A 245 25.03 15.87 16.14
N VAL A 246 25.39 15.89 14.85
CA VAL A 246 24.42 15.69 13.76
C VAL A 246 23.78 14.31 13.84
N SER A 247 24.57 13.25 14.08
CA SER A 247 24.06 11.89 14.20
C SER A 247 23.06 11.75 15.36
N THR A 248 23.41 12.28 16.54
CA THR A 248 22.56 12.25 17.74
C THR A 248 21.28 13.04 17.53
N THR A 249 21.38 14.24 16.94
CA THR A 249 20.23 15.11 16.64
C THR A 249 19.26 14.46 15.66
N MET A 250 19.77 13.81 14.61
CA MET A 250 18.92 13.11 13.63
C MET A 250 18.19 11.91 14.25
N ARG A 251 18.88 11.10 15.07
CA ARG A 251 18.24 10.01 15.81
C ARG A 251 17.15 10.53 16.73
N LEU A 252 17.45 11.57 17.52
CA LEU A 252 16.51 12.19 18.44
C LEU A 252 15.23 12.68 17.71
N ARG A 253 15.39 13.37 16.57
CA ARG A 253 14.27 13.83 15.73
C ARG A 253 13.41 12.68 15.23
N LEU A 254 14.05 11.62 14.71
CA LEU A 254 13.36 10.46 14.17
C LEU A 254 12.54 9.75 15.25
N ILE A 255 13.18 9.43 16.37
CA ILE A 255 12.55 8.67 17.45
C ILE A 255 11.39 9.47 18.02
N PHE A 256 11.61 10.74 18.39
CA PHE A 256 10.56 11.62 18.91
C PHE A 256 9.34 11.70 17.96
N GLY A 257 9.60 11.88 16.66
CA GLY A 257 8.54 11.91 15.66
C GLY A 257 7.78 10.58 15.58
N THR A 258 8.48 9.45 15.49
CA THR A 258 7.84 8.13 15.38
C THR A 258 7.04 7.74 16.63
N THR A 259 7.56 8.04 17.81
CA THR A 259 6.93 7.75 19.11
C THR A 259 5.63 8.55 19.29
N LEU A 260 5.61 9.83 18.88
CA LEU A 260 4.38 10.63 18.89
C LEU A 260 3.37 10.20 17.83
N LEU A 261 3.84 9.77 16.65
CA LEU A 261 2.98 9.31 15.56
C LEU A 261 2.16 8.08 15.93
N GLN A 262 2.69 7.20 16.77
CA GLN A 262 1.96 6.04 17.30
C GLN A 262 0.70 6.44 18.09
N GLN A 263 0.64 7.66 18.62
CA GLN A 263 -0.49 8.18 19.39
C GLN A 263 -1.25 9.28 18.65
N ASN A 264 -1.18 9.31 17.31
CA ASN A 264 -1.84 10.30 16.46
C ASN A 264 -1.40 11.75 16.74
N PHE A 265 -0.15 11.96 17.17
CA PHE A 265 0.48 13.26 17.24
C PHE A 265 1.65 13.37 16.25
N ARG A 266 1.90 14.57 15.74
CA ARG A 266 3.08 14.91 14.93
C ARG A 266 4.02 15.74 15.76
N GLY A 267 5.20 15.18 16.08
CA GLY A 267 6.26 15.87 16.79
C GLY A 267 7.34 16.40 15.84
N THR A 268 7.78 17.64 16.05
CA THR A 268 8.95 18.23 15.38
C THR A 268 9.91 18.79 16.42
N LEU A 269 11.20 18.46 16.31
CA LEU A 269 12.27 19.01 17.12
C LEU A 269 13.19 19.88 16.26
N GLU A 270 13.20 21.18 16.55
CA GLU A 270 14.10 22.16 15.95
C GLU A 270 15.20 22.46 16.96
N ILE A 271 16.44 22.09 16.63
CA ILE A 271 17.62 22.29 17.49
C ILE A 271 18.55 23.25 16.74
N ASP A 272 18.73 24.43 17.32
CA ASP A 272 19.68 25.46 16.88
C ASP A 272 20.83 25.50 17.90
N HIS A 273 21.96 24.87 17.55
CA HIS A 273 23.11 24.77 18.45
C HIS A 273 23.81 26.11 18.65
N ASP A 274 23.89 26.92 17.59
CA ASP A 274 24.57 28.22 17.61
C ASP A 274 23.84 29.20 18.53
N LYS A 275 22.50 29.17 18.53
CA LYS A 275 21.67 29.96 19.44
C LYS A 275 21.33 29.28 20.76
N GLN A 276 21.85 28.07 20.99
CA GLN A 276 21.55 27.24 22.17
C GLN A 276 20.05 27.08 22.44
N HIS A 277 19.27 26.91 21.37
CA HIS A 277 17.81 26.90 21.43
C HIS A 277 17.24 25.56 20.96
N LEU A 278 16.35 24.99 21.77
CA LEU A 278 15.55 23.80 21.44
C LEU A 278 14.08 24.22 21.37
N GLN A 279 13.47 24.05 20.20
CA GLN A 279 12.05 24.23 20.01
C GLN A 279 11.38 22.88 19.74
N ILE A 280 10.40 22.55 20.58
CA ILE A 280 9.61 21.33 20.49
C ILE A 280 8.20 21.73 20.04
N ARG A 281 7.75 21.17 18.92
CA ARG A 281 6.39 21.38 18.38
C ARG A 281 5.65 20.06 18.36
N VAL A 282 4.40 20.06 18.80
CA VAL A 282 3.54 18.87 18.81
C VAL A 282 2.15 19.25 18.33
N GLU A 283 1.64 18.54 17.32
CA GLU A 283 0.34 18.80 16.69
C GLU A 283 -0.51 17.52 16.64
N PRO A 284 -1.83 17.56 16.90
CA PRO A 284 -2.71 16.43 16.64
C PRO A 284 -2.80 16.12 15.14
N LYS A 285 -2.91 14.83 14.78
CA LYS A 285 -2.96 14.36 13.38
C LYS A 285 -4.30 14.65 12.67
N GLU A 286 -5.41 14.81 13.42
CA GLU A 286 -6.73 15.15 12.87
C GLU A 286 -6.98 16.67 12.98
N GLY A 287 -7.41 17.26 11.87
CA GLY A 287 -7.22 18.67 11.54
C GLY A 287 -7.77 19.72 12.51
N VAL A 288 -6.94 20.73 12.78
CA VAL A 288 -7.34 22.14 12.62
C VAL A 288 -6.16 22.87 11.96
N SER A 289 -6.19 22.95 10.64
CA SER A 289 -5.38 23.90 9.88
C SER A 289 -5.71 25.32 10.35
N GLY A 290 -4.76 26.05 10.91
CA GLY A 290 -4.84 27.52 10.82
C GLY A 290 -4.25 28.38 11.93
N SER A 291 -3.99 27.89 13.15
CA SER A 291 -3.43 28.77 14.19
C SER A 291 -2.00 28.36 14.59
N LYS A 292 -1.03 29.23 14.26
CA LYS A 292 0.36 29.14 14.76
C LYS A 292 0.43 29.01 16.29
N ALA A 293 -0.63 29.40 16.99
CA ALA A 293 -0.77 29.31 18.45
C ALA A 293 -0.88 27.87 18.99
N ARG A 294 -1.33 26.88 18.21
CA ARG A 294 -1.46 25.48 18.67
C ARG A 294 -0.20 24.61 18.46
N GLN A 295 0.87 25.19 17.91
CA GLN A 295 2.13 24.49 17.65
C GLN A 295 3.07 24.49 18.86
N ASP A 296 2.89 25.44 19.79
CA ASP A 296 3.69 25.54 21.00
C ASP A 296 3.17 24.60 22.09
N LEU A 297 4.08 23.95 22.82
CA LEU A 297 3.79 23.11 23.99
C LEU A 297 2.80 23.74 24.98
N LYS A 298 2.76 25.07 25.08
CA LYS A 298 1.87 25.82 25.98
C LYS A 298 0.38 25.71 25.62
N ALA A 299 0.05 25.34 24.38
CA ALA A 299 -1.32 25.21 23.90
C ALA A 299 -1.92 23.80 24.07
N LEU A 300 -1.11 22.84 24.54
CA LEU A 300 -1.51 21.46 24.80
C LEU A 300 -2.17 21.30 26.18
N SER A 301 -3.05 20.32 26.32
CA SER A 301 -3.61 19.93 27.62
C SER A 301 -2.50 19.45 28.58
N GLY A 302 -2.75 19.45 29.89
CA GLY A 302 -1.77 18.99 30.89
C GLY A 302 -1.24 17.59 30.60
N GLY A 303 -2.14 16.65 30.28
CA GLY A 303 -1.77 15.28 29.93
C GLY A 303 -1.04 15.14 28.59
N GLU A 304 -1.33 15.97 27.58
CA GLU A 304 -0.57 15.97 26.33
C GLU A 304 0.84 16.51 26.49
N ARG A 305 1.03 17.51 27.37
CA ARG A 305 2.35 18.02 27.71
C ARG A 305 3.18 16.96 28.41
N SER A 306 2.66 16.34 29.47
CA SER A 306 3.37 15.27 30.19
C SER A 306 3.70 14.10 29.25
N PHE A 307 2.75 13.68 28.42
CA PHE A 307 2.99 12.62 27.43
C PHE A 307 4.08 12.97 26.42
N SER A 308 4.04 14.19 25.85
CA SER A 308 5.07 14.68 24.93
C SER A 308 6.45 14.75 25.56
N THR A 309 6.52 15.13 26.85
CA THR A 309 7.76 15.12 27.63
C THR A 309 8.31 13.70 27.77
N VAL A 310 7.47 12.71 28.09
CA VAL A 310 7.91 11.30 28.15
C VAL A 310 8.45 10.84 26.80
N CYS A 311 7.75 11.12 25.70
CA CYS A 311 8.24 10.79 24.35
C CYS A 311 9.60 11.45 24.05
N PHE A 312 9.81 12.69 24.48
CA PHE A 312 11.08 13.40 24.33
C PHE A 312 12.19 12.75 25.16
N VAL A 313 11.91 12.40 26.42
CA VAL A 313 12.87 11.72 27.30
C VAL A 313 13.27 10.35 26.74
N LEU A 314 12.30 9.57 26.24
CA LEU A 314 12.58 8.29 25.58
C LEU A 314 13.47 8.45 24.34
N ALA A 315 13.19 9.47 23.51
CA ALA A 315 14.03 9.78 22.36
C ALA A 315 15.47 10.17 22.77
N LEU A 316 15.63 10.91 23.87
CA LEU A 316 16.95 11.21 24.43
C LEU A 316 17.66 9.95 24.96
N TRP A 317 16.95 9.07 25.64
CA TRP A 317 17.53 7.83 26.18
C TRP A 317 18.01 6.88 25.09
N GLU A 318 17.33 6.88 23.96
CA GLU A 318 17.74 6.09 22.81
C GLU A 318 18.94 6.72 22.09
N ALA A 319 18.96 8.05 21.96
CA ALA A 319 20.05 8.79 21.33
C ALA A 319 21.33 8.91 22.19
N MET A 320 21.20 8.86 23.52
CA MET A 320 22.30 9.01 24.48
C MET A 320 22.68 7.69 25.14
N GLU A 321 23.98 7.44 25.32
CA GLU A 321 24.50 6.29 26.04
C GLU A 321 24.76 6.66 27.51
N CYS A 322 23.84 6.26 28.39
CA CYS A 322 24.00 6.43 29.84
C CYS A 322 23.70 5.10 30.55
N PRO A 323 24.62 4.53 31.35
CA PRO A 323 24.44 3.22 31.98
C PRO A 323 23.31 3.21 33.03
N PHE A 324 23.01 4.35 33.64
CA PHE A 324 22.08 4.47 34.76
C PHE A 324 21.11 5.64 34.56
N ARG A 325 19.80 5.42 34.73
CA ARG A 325 18.78 6.45 34.55
C ARG A 325 17.75 6.39 35.67
N ILE A 326 17.44 7.56 36.24
CA ILE A 326 16.36 7.74 37.21
C ILE A 326 15.35 8.71 36.62
N MET A 327 14.07 8.39 36.76
CA MET A 327 12.99 9.31 36.44
C MET A 327 12.03 9.42 37.62
N ASP A 328 11.78 10.64 38.06
CA ASP A 328 10.90 10.95 39.19
C ASP A 328 9.63 11.64 38.70
N GLU A 329 8.50 11.32 39.32
CA GLU A 329 7.20 11.95 39.07
C GLU A 329 6.76 12.01 37.59
N PHE A 330 7.16 11.02 36.80
CA PHE A 330 7.03 11.08 35.34
C PHE A 330 5.59 11.02 34.83
N ASP A 331 4.68 10.42 35.61
CA ASP A 331 3.29 10.19 35.25
C ASP A 331 2.32 11.21 35.85
N ILE A 332 2.84 12.21 36.57
CA ILE A 332 2.02 13.26 37.14
C ILE A 332 1.44 14.12 36.00
N PHE A 333 0.17 14.50 36.16
CA PHE A 333 -0.65 15.25 35.19
C PHE A 333 -1.14 14.45 33.96
N MET A 334 -0.94 13.13 33.93
CA MET A 334 -1.56 12.26 32.92
C MET A 334 -2.87 11.64 33.41
N ASP A 335 -3.81 11.42 32.49
CA ASP A 335 -4.96 10.57 32.74
C ASP A 335 -4.56 9.07 32.77
N MET A 336 -5.47 8.22 33.24
CA MET A 336 -5.22 6.78 33.37
C MET A 336 -4.84 6.10 32.04
N GLY A 337 -5.42 6.54 30.92
CA GLY A 337 -5.16 5.98 29.60
C GLY A 337 -3.75 6.30 29.11
N LYS A 338 -3.38 7.58 29.13
CA LYS A 338 -2.04 8.05 28.72
C LYS A 338 -0.96 7.50 29.64
N ARG A 339 -1.24 7.43 30.94
CA ARG A 339 -0.32 6.84 31.92
C ARG A 339 -0.01 5.38 31.61
N ARG A 340 -1.03 4.58 31.29
CA ARG A 340 -0.84 3.17 30.88
C ARG A 340 0.06 3.08 29.65
N VAL A 341 -0.25 3.87 28.62
CA VAL A 341 0.51 3.89 27.36
C VAL A 341 1.96 4.33 27.58
N SER A 342 2.18 5.42 28.33
CA SER A 342 3.53 5.89 28.67
C SER A 342 4.34 4.84 29.42
N LEU A 343 3.74 4.15 30.38
CA LEU A 343 4.42 3.10 31.14
C LEU A 343 4.79 1.90 30.25
N GLU A 344 3.88 1.45 29.39
CA GLU A 344 4.16 0.38 28.42
C GLU A 344 5.33 0.75 27.48
N MET A 345 5.35 1.98 26.96
CA MET A 345 6.43 2.48 26.09
C MET A 345 7.78 2.57 26.81
N ILE A 346 7.77 3.06 28.05
CA ILE A 346 8.96 3.11 28.91
C ILE A 346 9.51 1.70 29.11
N LEU A 347 8.66 0.77 29.55
CA LEU A 347 9.07 -0.61 29.82
C LEU A 347 9.61 -1.30 28.57
N GLU A 348 8.99 -1.10 27.41
CA GLU A 348 9.48 -1.65 26.15
C GLU A 348 10.88 -1.14 25.81
N MET A 349 11.15 0.16 25.99
CA MET A 349 12.48 0.73 25.76
C MET A 349 13.53 0.20 26.73
N THR A 350 13.18 0.08 28.02
CA THR A 350 14.11 -0.47 29.01
C THR A 350 14.51 -1.92 28.71
N ARG A 351 13.57 -2.74 28.20
CA ARG A 351 13.84 -4.13 27.81
C ARG A 351 14.84 -4.25 26.67
N ARG A 352 14.83 -3.31 25.72
CA ARG A 352 15.78 -3.29 24.60
C ARG A 352 17.21 -2.94 25.04
N LYS A 353 17.36 -2.26 26.18
CA LYS A 353 18.65 -1.85 26.75
C LYS A 353 19.00 -2.66 28.00
N SER A 354 19.18 -3.97 27.83
CA SER A 354 19.45 -4.92 28.94
C SER A 354 20.76 -4.66 29.70
N ALA A 355 21.70 -3.89 29.12
CA ALA A 355 22.96 -3.50 29.76
C ALA A 355 22.82 -2.26 30.66
N ASN A 356 21.63 -1.67 30.78
CA ASN A 356 21.39 -0.41 31.49
C ASN A 356 20.45 -0.62 32.68
N GLN A 357 20.62 0.19 33.72
CA GLN A 357 19.74 0.20 34.90
C GLN A 357 18.80 1.41 34.86
N PHE A 358 17.53 1.16 35.15
CA PHE A 358 16.47 2.17 35.18
C PHE A 358 15.76 2.15 36.54
N VAL A 359 15.53 3.33 37.10
CA VAL A 359 14.78 3.53 38.34
C VAL A 359 13.65 4.53 38.06
N PHE A 360 12.43 4.15 38.39
CA PHE A 360 11.26 4.99 38.23
C PHE A 360 10.64 5.23 39.60
N LEU A 361 10.41 6.49 39.92
CA LEU A 361 9.71 6.92 41.12
C LEU A 361 8.38 7.53 40.68
N THR A 362 7.29 7.03 41.26
CA THR A 362 5.95 7.59 41.07
C THR A 362 5.22 7.61 42.41
N PRO A 363 4.53 8.71 42.75
CA PRO A 363 3.67 8.76 43.92
C PRO A 363 2.29 8.14 43.67
N LEU A 364 2.02 7.68 42.44
CA LEU A 364 0.73 7.17 42.02
C LEU A 364 0.71 5.63 41.97
N GLU A 365 -0.46 5.05 42.13
CA GLU A 365 -0.65 3.61 41.97
C GLU A 365 -0.38 3.17 40.52
N LEU A 366 0.36 2.07 40.36
CA LEU A 366 0.70 1.50 39.06
C LEU A 366 -0.54 0.91 38.37
N PRO A 367 -0.75 1.16 37.06
CA PRO A 367 -1.82 0.52 36.31
C PRO A 367 -1.57 -0.99 36.16
N ALA A 368 -2.63 -1.80 36.13
CA ALA A 368 -2.53 -3.23 35.89
C ALA A 368 -2.12 -3.49 34.43
N ILE A 369 -0.83 -3.78 34.20
CA ILE A 369 -0.26 -4.14 32.90
C ILE A 369 0.64 -5.37 33.04
N ASP A 370 0.54 -6.31 32.10
CA ASP A 370 1.32 -7.56 32.11
C ASP A 370 2.84 -7.30 32.07
N ALA A 371 3.24 -6.16 31.50
CA ALA A 371 4.64 -5.81 31.35
C ALA A 371 5.38 -5.64 32.71
N LEU A 372 4.65 -5.41 33.80
CA LEU A 372 5.20 -5.24 35.15
C LEU A 372 5.67 -6.54 35.80
N HIS A 373 5.29 -7.72 35.29
CA HIS A 373 5.73 -9.01 35.86
C HIS A 373 7.26 -9.22 35.81
N HIS A 374 7.96 -8.48 34.97
CA HIS A 374 9.42 -8.54 34.82
C HIS A 374 10.13 -7.34 35.48
N VAL A 375 9.44 -6.59 36.34
CA VAL A 375 9.93 -5.38 36.99
C VAL A 375 9.94 -5.59 38.50
N ASN A 376 11.01 -5.15 39.16
CA ASN A 376 11.05 -5.13 40.62
C ASN A 376 10.29 -3.89 41.13
N ILE A 377 9.22 -4.11 41.90
CA ILE A 377 8.36 -3.05 42.43
C ILE A 377 8.58 -2.97 43.94
N MET A 378 9.04 -1.82 44.42
CA MET A 378 9.19 -1.53 45.84
C MET A 378 8.19 -0.44 46.25
N ILE A 379 7.27 -0.78 47.15
CA ILE A 379 6.27 0.17 47.67
C ILE A 379 6.83 0.80 48.94
N MET A 380 6.90 2.13 48.96
CA MET A 380 7.34 2.87 50.15
C MET A 380 6.25 2.89 51.22
N PRO A 381 6.60 2.80 52.52
CA PRO A 381 5.65 2.96 53.62
C PRO A 381 4.97 4.34 53.60
N GLU A 382 3.76 4.44 54.13
CA GLU A 382 3.07 5.72 54.24
C GLU A 382 3.89 6.73 55.08
N PRO A 383 4.02 7.99 54.62
CA PRO A 383 4.80 9.00 55.33
C PRO A 383 4.11 9.40 56.64
N SER A 384 4.84 9.34 57.76
CA SER A 384 4.34 9.79 59.07
C SER A 384 4.19 11.31 59.12
N ARG A 385 3.05 11.84 58.68
CA ARG A 385 2.74 13.28 58.78
C ARG A 385 2.37 13.64 60.22
N LYS A 386 3.34 14.09 61.02
CA LYS A 386 3.05 14.83 62.25
C LYS A 386 2.34 16.14 61.83
N ARG A 387 1.02 16.22 62.02
CA ARG A 387 0.26 17.46 61.79
C ARG A 387 0.88 18.57 62.66
N PRO A 388 1.11 19.78 62.12
CA PRO A 388 1.39 20.92 62.98
C PRO A 388 0.15 21.17 63.83
N ALA A 389 0.34 21.23 65.15
CA ALA A 389 -0.71 21.51 66.09
C ALA A 389 -1.34 22.86 65.73
N VAL A 390 -2.63 22.84 65.39
CA VAL A 390 -3.45 24.05 65.38
C VAL A 390 -3.43 24.58 66.80
N THR A 391 -2.71 25.68 67.02
CA THR A 391 -2.80 26.46 68.26
C THR A 391 -4.22 26.99 68.35
N ALA A 392 -5.08 26.26 69.06
CA ALA A 392 -6.28 26.81 69.63
C ALA A 392 -5.83 27.88 70.62
N ALA A 393 -5.99 29.15 70.26
CA ALA A 393 -5.95 30.24 71.21
C ALA A 393 -7.14 30.02 72.17
N ARG A 394 -6.87 29.39 73.31
CA ARG A 394 -7.68 29.57 74.51
C ARG A 394 -7.34 30.95 75.03
N ASN A 395 -8.28 31.88 74.83
CA ASN A 395 -8.54 32.87 75.86
C ASN A 395 -8.94 32.09 77.11
N ASP A 396 -8.16 32.23 78.17
CA ASP A 396 -8.66 32.21 79.53
C ASP A 396 -7.77 33.18 80.32
N ASP A 397 -8.44 34.19 80.85
CA ASP A 397 -8.03 35.03 81.96
C ASP A 397 -7.62 34.15 83.17
N ASP A 398 -6.70 34.66 83.99
CA ASP A 398 -6.76 34.67 85.47
C ASP A 398 -5.35 34.72 86.10
N ASP A 399 -5.14 35.81 86.84
CA ASP A 399 -4.48 35.94 88.15
C ASP A 399 -3.05 35.41 88.37
N ASP A 400 -2.09 36.36 88.38
CA ASP A 400 -1.43 36.84 89.62
C ASP A 400 -0.53 38.07 89.35
#